data_AF-A0A2V1ATQ1-F1
#
_entry.id   AF-A0A2V1ATQ1-F1
#
_cell.length_a   1.000
_cell.length_b   1.000
_cell.length_c   1.000
_cell.angle_alpha   90.00
_cell.angle_beta   90.00
_cell.angle_gamma   90.00
#
_symmetry.space_group_name_H-M   'P 1'
#
loop_
_entity.id
_entity.type
_entity.pdbx_description
1 polymer ?
#
loop_
_entity_poly.entity_id
_entity_poly.type
_entity_poly.pdbx_seq_one_letter_code
_entity_poly.pdbx_strand_id
1 'polypeptide(L)'
;MSDSWLEGYAHEYLTQNNPNAIERPRYKEGALRLVPKKHDFRPLCVPLRYQRLPKAERLSVEEVRDSYIFEKNVLAPVRDIIRHQQTKRSVYDFEGHAKCFSVDEVVRSINRYKENLSSQLCLSKAKLSVIKFDMKHCYDNLNQAKIIQTVKELFRGDKHDLIFLRKALKYKSTNLTFPKLSSSITDRNNLERSYQMGLRGKESVVKGCQKSITQITHLRVFDVLDVVLDQILNGTIRLQSSKDVYSRKRGVFQGTALSATFCDLLYDQLISESFKFLNETKDTILIRLADDFLVLSLNPNTCQRVFQVACSQKFKDFGAYINEEKSQFHTTTERTSIDFVGLEITLPTLDILRRSSFSLNIPRKVVGSFRTLLDYMVRVFEYRLPKEFFKSAAISGEAVKINVMHVLNRILKVVGPIHFICSGHRPISQKIDLHNLGKV
;
A
#
# COMPACT_ATOMS: atom_id res chain seq x y z
N MET A 1 23.78 -9.45 17.53
CA MET A 1 22.51 -9.89 16.89
C MET A 1 22.35 -9.32 15.49
N SER A 2 22.57 -8.02 15.24
CA SER A 2 22.47 -7.45 13.88
C SER A 2 23.46 -8.04 12.89
N ASP A 3 24.71 -8.26 13.30
CA ASP A 3 25.80 -8.56 12.37
C ASP A 3 25.73 -10.01 11.87
N SER A 4 25.53 -10.97 12.78
CA SER A 4 25.26 -12.37 12.43
C SER A 4 23.98 -12.54 11.60
N TRP A 5 22.91 -11.78 11.89
CA TRP A 5 21.70 -11.77 11.05
C TRP A 5 22.01 -11.22 9.66
N LEU A 6 22.79 -10.14 9.59
CA LEU A 6 23.15 -9.50 8.32
C LEU A 6 24.03 -10.39 7.46
N GLU A 7 24.99 -11.12 8.05
CA GLU A 7 25.81 -12.11 7.36
C GLU A 7 24.95 -13.24 6.79
N GLY A 8 24.02 -13.78 7.58
CA GLY A 8 23.08 -14.79 7.11
C GLY A 8 22.19 -14.28 5.97
N TYR A 9 21.64 -13.08 6.12
CA TYR A 9 20.84 -12.43 5.08
C TYR A 9 21.64 -12.15 3.80
N ALA A 10 22.87 -11.64 3.93
CA ALA A 10 23.74 -11.39 2.79
C ALA A 10 24.09 -12.70 2.07
N HIS A 11 24.44 -13.75 2.81
CA HIS A 11 24.72 -15.07 2.25
C HIS A 11 23.51 -15.63 1.49
N GLU A 12 22.31 -15.54 2.06
CA GLU A 12 21.09 -16.11 1.46
C GLU A 12 20.59 -15.31 0.25
N TYR A 13 20.55 -13.97 0.33
CA TYR A 13 19.82 -13.14 -0.63
C TYR A 13 20.70 -12.25 -1.52
N LEU A 14 21.98 -12.07 -1.19
CA LEU A 14 22.84 -11.09 -1.86
C LEU A 14 24.06 -11.74 -2.52
N THR A 15 24.47 -11.17 -3.65
CA THR A 15 25.75 -11.47 -4.31
C THR A 15 26.61 -10.23 -4.26
N GLN A 16 27.82 -10.35 -3.74
CA GLN A 16 28.80 -9.26 -3.77
C GLN A 16 29.26 -9.04 -5.21
N ASN A 17 29.21 -7.79 -5.66
CA ASN A 17 29.63 -7.43 -7.00
C ASN A 17 31.09 -7.01 -7.02
N ASN A 18 31.78 -7.30 -8.14
CA ASN A 18 33.08 -6.73 -8.40
C ASN A 18 32.94 -5.22 -8.68
N PRO A 19 33.64 -4.34 -7.94
CA PRO A 19 33.50 -2.89 -8.07
C PRO A 19 33.88 -2.36 -9.47
N ASN A 20 34.66 -3.12 -10.24
CA ASN A 20 35.09 -2.77 -11.60
C ASN A 20 34.18 -3.30 -12.72
N ALA A 21 33.22 -4.18 -12.40
CA ALA A 21 32.39 -4.87 -13.39
C ALA A 21 31.00 -4.23 -13.59
N ILE A 22 30.64 -3.24 -12.76
CA ILE A 22 29.34 -2.60 -12.83
C ILE A 22 29.45 -1.37 -13.73
N GLU A 23 28.92 -1.44 -14.95
CA GLU A 23 28.46 -0.22 -15.63
C GLU A 23 27.51 0.49 -14.68
N ARG A 24 27.85 1.74 -14.30
CA ARG A 24 27.11 2.51 -13.28
C ARG A 24 25.61 2.35 -13.54
N PRO A 25 24.84 1.70 -12.64
CA PRO A 25 23.43 1.46 -12.91
C PRO A 25 22.75 2.80 -13.16
N ARG A 26 21.84 2.84 -14.14
CA ARG A 26 21.06 4.06 -14.45
C ARG A 26 20.36 4.58 -13.19
N TYR A 27 20.05 3.64 -12.29
CA TYR A 27 19.57 3.91 -10.96
C TYR A 27 20.68 3.91 -9.92
N LYS A 28 20.88 5.05 -9.26
CA LYS A 28 21.89 5.20 -8.20
C LYS A 28 21.57 4.22 -7.07
N GLU A 29 22.63 3.56 -6.63
CA GLU A 29 22.64 2.51 -5.62
C GLU A 29 21.84 2.90 -4.37
N GLY A 30 21.31 1.91 -3.65
CA GLY A 30 20.67 2.11 -2.35
C GLY A 30 21.62 1.84 -1.18
N ALA A 31 21.20 2.19 0.03
CA ALA A 31 21.81 1.69 1.26
C ALA A 31 20.81 0.83 2.03
N LEU A 32 21.30 -0.26 2.61
CA LEU A 32 20.50 -1.12 3.46
C LEU A 32 20.18 -0.42 4.79
N ARG A 33 18.91 -0.42 5.15
CA ARG A 33 18.42 0.00 6.46
C ARG A 33 17.63 -1.14 7.07
N LEU A 34 18.05 -1.57 8.26
CA LEU A 34 17.34 -2.59 9.02
C LEU A 34 16.28 -1.92 9.91
N VAL A 35 15.04 -2.37 9.82
CA VAL A 35 13.96 -1.98 10.74
C VAL A 35 13.66 -3.14 11.67
N PRO A 36 13.80 -2.97 13.01
CA PRO A 36 13.53 -4.04 13.96
C PRO A 36 12.10 -4.57 13.88
N LYS A 37 11.95 -5.89 13.95
CA LYS A 37 10.71 -6.63 14.24
C LYS A 37 10.91 -7.43 15.53
N LYS A 38 9.84 -8.02 16.07
CA LYS A 38 9.86 -8.74 17.37
C LYS A 38 11.00 -9.76 17.50
N HIS A 39 11.26 -10.55 16.45
CA HIS A 39 12.29 -11.60 16.43
C HIS A 39 13.09 -11.62 15.13
N ASP A 40 13.08 -10.52 14.37
CA ASP A 40 13.64 -10.47 13.01
C ASP A 40 13.94 -9.01 12.62
N PHE A 41 14.51 -8.79 11.44
CA PHE A 41 14.66 -7.46 10.83
C PHE A 41 13.91 -7.36 9.51
N ARG A 42 13.43 -6.16 9.19
CA ARG A 42 12.95 -5.82 7.85
C ARG A 42 14.06 -5.08 7.10
N PRO A 43 14.67 -5.69 6.08
CA PRO A 43 15.65 -5.02 5.24
C PRO A 43 14.92 -4.03 4.30
N LEU A 44 15.33 -2.77 4.31
CA LEU A 44 14.85 -1.75 3.39
C LEU A 44 16.01 -1.19 2.58
N CYS A 45 15.84 -1.12 1.27
CA CYS A 45 16.69 -0.34 0.39
C CYS A 45 16.21 1.11 0.40
N VAL A 46 17.06 1.99 0.93
CA VAL A 46 16.83 3.43 0.95
C VAL A 46 17.74 4.07 -0.09
N PRO A 47 17.21 4.81 -1.08
CA PRO A 47 18.04 5.50 -2.06
C PRO A 47 19.15 6.34 -1.39
N LEU A 48 20.39 6.27 -1.90
CA LEU A 48 21.54 6.95 -1.30
C LEU A 48 21.36 8.45 -1.10
N ARG A 49 20.55 9.12 -1.93
CA ARG A 49 20.22 10.54 -1.79
C ARG A 49 19.56 10.92 -0.46
N TYR A 50 18.94 9.96 0.24
CA TYR A 50 18.33 10.17 1.56
C TYR A 50 19.27 9.79 2.71
N GLN A 51 20.44 9.24 2.40
CA GLN A 51 21.41 8.81 3.39
C GLN A 51 22.32 9.96 3.80
N ARG A 52 22.72 9.94 5.07
CA ARG A 52 23.76 10.83 5.58
C ARG A 52 25.12 10.17 5.33
N LEU A 53 25.66 10.37 4.13
CA LEU A 53 26.95 9.80 3.75
C LEU A 53 28.12 10.62 4.32
N PRO A 54 29.27 9.96 4.64
CA PRO A 54 30.52 10.64 4.96
C PRO A 54 30.93 11.61 3.85
N LYS A 55 31.65 12.69 4.17
CA LYS A 55 31.95 13.79 3.24
C LYS A 55 32.57 13.32 1.91
N ALA A 56 33.42 12.29 1.95
CA ALA A 56 34.09 11.72 0.78
C ALA A 56 33.17 10.89 -0.15
N GLU A 57 32.01 10.46 0.33
CA GLU A 57 31.06 9.61 -0.41
C GLU A 57 29.72 10.32 -0.65
N ARG A 58 29.62 11.61 -0.32
CA ARG A 58 28.42 12.40 -0.58
C ARG A 58 28.22 12.52 -2.09
N LEU A 59 27.01 12.20 -2.52
CA LEU A 59 26.55 12.51 -3.87
C LEU A 59 26.64 14.03 -4.10
N SER A 60 27.11 14.40 -5.28
CA SER A 60 27.06 15.77 -5.78
C SER A 60 25.61 16.27 -5.91
N VAL A 61 25.45 17.59 -6.02
CA VAL A 61 24.13 18.23 -6.14
C VAL A 61 23.44 17.78 -7.44
N GLU A 62 24.21 17.72 -8.53
CA GLU A 62 23.79 17.19 -9.82
C GLU A 62 23.31 15.76 -9.66
N GLU A 63 24.06 14.94 -8.92
CA GLU A 63 23.70 13.54 -8.77
C GLU A 63 22.39 13.33 -8.00
N VAL A 64 22.16 14.12 -6.95
CA VAL A 64 20.89 14.11 -6.21
C VAL A 64 19.74 14.56 -7.10
N ARG A 65 19.94 15.63 -7.88
CA ARG A 65 18.95 16.16 -8.82
C ARG A 65 18.57 15.14 -9.88
N ASP A 66 19.54 14.48 -10.51
CA ASP A 66 19.29 13.48 -11.56
C ASP A 66 18.51 12.29 -11.01
N SER A 67 18.85 11.82 -9.80
CA SER A 67 18.12 10.74 -9.13
C SER A 67 16.65 11.10 -8.91
N TYR A 68 16.38 12.34 -8.48
CA TYR A 68 15.01 12.83 -8.28
C TYR A 68 14.24 12.95 -9.61
N ILE A 69 14.89 13.51 -10.64
CA ILE A 69 14.30 13.66 -11.97
C ILE A 69 13.94 12.28 -12.53
N PHE A 70 14.84 11.32 -12.43
CA PHE A 70 14.62 9.96 -12.92
C PHE A 70 13.47 9.27 -12.19
N GLU A 71 13.42 9.32 -10.86
CA GLU A 71 12.29 8.74 -10.11
C GLU A 71 10.95 9.36 -10.52
N LYS A 72 10.90 10.68 -10.68
CA LYS A 72 9.67 11.41 -10.98
C LYS A 72 9.21 11.24 -12.43
N ASN A 73 10.15 11.23 -13.38
CA ASN A 73 9.87 11.28 -14.82
C ASN A 73 10.03 9.93 -15.52
N VAL A 74 10.64 8.92 -14.87
CA VAL A 74 10.80 7.58 -15.43
C VAL A 74 10.11 6.54 -14.54
N LEU A 75 10.53 6.37 -13.28
CA LEU A 75 9.99 5.29 -12.44
C LEU A 75 8.51 5.48 -12.09
N ALA A 76 8.10 6.67 -11.68
CA ALA A 76 6.71 6.93 -11.36
C ALA A 76 5.81 6.73 -12.60
N PRO A 77 6.16 7.23 -13.80
CA PRO A 77 5.44 6.90 -15.02
C PRO A 77 5.38 5.41 -15.36
N VAL A 78 6.50 4.70 -15.31
CA VAL A 78 6.56 3.25 -15.54
C VAL A 78 5.62 2.50 -14.57
N ARG A 79 5.67 2.84 -13.29
CA ARG A 79 4.77 2.31 -12.26
C ARG A 79 3.31 2.54 -12.61
N ASP A 80 2.96 3.78 -12.95
CA ASP A 80 1.59 4.17 -13.24
C ASP A 80 1.08 3.45 -14.50
N ILE A 81 1.94 3.26 -15.52
CA ILE A 81 1.63 2.53 -16.77
C ILE A 81 1.36 1.05 -16.49
N ILE A 82 2.24 0.38 -15.75
CA ILE A 82 2.06 -1.04 -15.40
C ILE A 82 0.75 -1.24 -14.65
N ARG A 83 0.46 -0.41 -13.64
CA ARG A 83 -0.78 -0.49 -12.86
C ARG A 83 -2.02 -0.28 -13.72
N HIS A 84 -1.98 0.70 -14.62
CA HIS A 84 -3.11 0.95 -15.52
C HIS A 84 -3.37 -0.23 -16.47
N GLN A 85 -2.31 -0.80 -17.05
CA GLN A 85 -2.46 -1.96 -17.95
C GLN A 85 -3.00 -3.18 -17.21
N GLN A 86 -2.55 -3.37 -15.97
CA GLN A 86 -3.08 -4.40 -15.08
C GLN A 86 -4.59 -4.23 -14.86
N THR A 87 -5.06 -3.01 -14.55
CA THR A 87 -6.49 -2.73 -14.37
C THR A 87 -7.28 -2.84 -15.68
N LYS A 88 -6.76 -2.33 -16.79
CA LYS A 88 -7.44 -2.27 -18.09
C LYS A 88 -7.84 -3.65 -18.59
N ARG A 89 -6.96 -4.63 -18.44
CA ARG A 89 -7.19 -5.97 -18.99
C ARG A 89 -8.04 -6.85 -18.06
N SER A 90 -8.44 -6.35 -16.89
CA SER A 90 -9.14 -7.13 -15.85
C SER A 90 -8.52 -8.52 -15.63
N VAL A 91 -7.20 -8.67 -15.88
CA VAL A 91 -6.55 -9.99 -16.08
C VAL A 91 -6.74 -10.90 -14.86
N TYR A 92 -6.96 -10.28 -13.71
CA TYR A 92 -6.90 -10.91 -12.40
C TYR A 92 -8.10 -10.57 -11.50
N ASP A 93 -9.11 -9.89 -12.06
CA ASP A 93 -10.34 -9.58 -11.32
C ASP A 93 -11.34 -10.72 -11.50
N PHE A 94 -11.84 -11.24 -10.39
CA PHE A 94 -12.88 -12.24 -10.35
C PHE A 94 -13.74 -12.03 -9.10
N GLU A 95 -15.03 -12.39 -9.14
CA GLU A 95 -16.01 -11.92 -8.14
C GLU A 95 -15.65 -12.30 -6.70
N GLY A 96 -15.05 -13.48 -6.50
CA GLY A 96 -14.61 -13.98 -5.20
C GLY A 96 -13.32 -13.34 -4.66
N HIS A 97 -12.70 -12.36 -5.34
CA HIS A 97 -11.45 -11.72 -4.92
C HIS A 97 -11.58 -10.20 -4.78
N ALA A 98 -11.15 -9.68 -3.63
CA ALA A 98 -11.08 -8.27 -3.32
C ALA A 98 -9.62 -7.83 -3.06
N LYS A 99 -8.96 -7.34 -4.10
CA LYS A 99 -7.67 -6.64 -3.98
C LYS A 99 -7.87 -5.29 -3.31
N CYS A 100 -7.24 -5.10 -2.15
CA CYS A 100 -7.30 -3.88 -1.36
C CYS A 100 -5.93 -3.19 -1.34
N PHE A 101 -5.94 -1.86 -1.41
CA PHE A 101 -4.75 -0.99 -1.29
C PHE A 101 -4.70 -0.24 0.05
N SER A 102 -5.77 -0.32 0.83
CA SER A 102 -5.89 0.32 2.13
C SER A 102 -6.76 -0.48 3.08
N VAL A 103 -6.62 -0.22 4.38
CA VAL A 103 -7.49 -0.78 5.42
C VAL A 103 -8.95 -0.38 5.18
N ASP A 104 -9.21 0.81 4.63
CA ASP A 104 -10.56 1.28 4.32
C ASP A 104 -11.22 0.44 3.21
N GLU A 105 -10.43 0.01 2.23
CA GLU A 105 -10.89 -0.91 1.17
C GLU A 105 -11.19 -2.31 1.71
N VAL A 106 -10.43 -2.77 2.70
CA VAL A 106 -10.72 -4.03 3.41
C VAL A 106 -12.07 -3.93 4.11
N VAL A 107 -12.30 -2.85 4.88
CA VAL A 107 -13.59 -2.59 5.54
C VAL A 107 -14.74 -2.56 4.54
N ARG A 108 -14.57 -1.84 3.43
CA ARG A 108 -15.58 -1.77 2.36
C ARG A 108 -15.89 -3.15 1.76
N SER A 109 -14.86 -3.98 1.56
CA SER A 109 -15.03 -5.32 0.97
C SER A 109 -15.77 -6.27 1.91
N ILE A 110 -15.46 -6.24 3.20
CA ILE A 110 -16.18 -7.02 4.22
C ILE A 110 -17.63 -6.55 4.34
N ASN A 111 -17.89 -5.24 4.38
CA ASN A 111 -19.26 -4.72 4.46
C ASN A 111 -20.10 -5.13 3.24
N ARG A 112 -19.53 -5.07 2.04
CA ARG A 112 -20.21 -5.52 0.81
C ARG A 112 -20.51 -7.02 0.86
N TYR A 113 -19.57 -7.82 1.35
CA TYR A 113 -19.78 -9.26 1.55
C TYR A 113 -20.90 -9.52 2.57
N LYS A 114 -20.92 -8.79 3.68
CA LYS A 114 -21.99 -8.86 4.70
C LYS A 114 -23.36 -8.48 4.14
N GLU A 115 -23.45 -7.45 3.30
CA GLU A 115 -24.69 -7.04 2.62
C GLU A 115 -25.18 -8.12 1.64
N ASN A 116 -24.26 -8.69 0.85
CA ASN A 116 -24.56 -9.79 -0.07
C ASN A 116 -25.04 -11.04 0.67
N LEU A 117 -24.39 -11.39 1.79
CA LEU A 117 -24.85 -12.49 2.64
C LEU A 117 -26.21 -12.19 3.27
N SER A 118 -26.42 -10.99 3.79
CA SER A 118 -27.67 -10.61 4.48
C SER A 118 -28.89 -10.64 3.56
N SER A 119 -28.69 -10.27 2.29
CA SER A 119 -29.75 -10.27 1.27
C SER A 119 -30.09 -11.66 0.76
N GLN A 120 -29.17 -12.62 0.88
CA GLN A 120 -29.33 -13.98 0.34
C GLN A 120 -29.57 -15.06 1.42
N LEU A 121 -29.09 -14.85 2.65
CA LEU A 121 -29.03 -15.84 3.73
C LEU A 121 -29.20 -15.16 5.11
N CYS A 122 -29.87 -15.83 6.06
CA CYS A 122 -29.93 -15.34 7.44
C CYS A 122 -28.56 -15.51 8.15
N LEU A 123 -27.74 -14.45 8.13
CA LEU A 123 -26.42 -14.38 8.81
C LEU A 123 -26.45 -14.84 10.28
N SER A 124 -27.55 -14.59 11.00
CA SER A 124 -27.71 -14.94 12.41
C SER A 124 -27.65 -16.45 12.71
N LYS A 125 -27.76 -17.31 11.69
CA LYS A 125 -27.64 -18.78 11.83
C LYS A 125 -26.43 -19.37 11.09
N ALA A 126 -25.69 -18.57 10.34
CA ALA A 126 -24.66 -19.04 9.43
C ALA A 126 -23.29 -19.13 10.13
N LYS A 127 -22.66 -20.32 10.08
CA LYS A 127 -21.32 -20.55 10.63
C LYS A 127 -20.27 -20.16 9.59
N LEU A 128 -19.56 -19.06 9.82
CA LEU A 128 -18.44 -18.61 8.99
C LEU A 128 -17.14 -19.35 9.33
N SER A 129 -16.51 -19.95 8.34
CA SER A 129 -15.12 -20.39 8.41
C SER A 129 -14.21 -19.29 7.90
N VAL A 130 -13.07 -19.13 8.58
CA VAL A 130 -12.10 -18.09 8.28
C VAL A 130 -10.72 -18.68 8.19
N ILE A 131 -9.97 -18.23 7.19
CA ILE A 131 -8.54 -18.40 7.18
C ILE A 131 -7.84 -17.07 6.94
N LYS A 132 -6.78 -16.85 7.71
CA LYS A 132 -5.83 -15.76 7.52
C LYS A 132 -4.45 -16.36 7.33
N PHE A 133 -3.71 -15.88 6.33
CA PHE A 133 -2.32 -16.26 6.13
C PHE A 133 -1.49 -15.08 5.63
N ASP A 134 -0.20 -15.12 5.97
CA ASP A 134 0.81 -14.09 5.67
C ASP A 134 1.89 -14.71 4.77
N MET A 135 2.44 -13.95 3.83
CA MET A 135 3.53 -14.44 2.99
C MET A 135 4.90 -14.09 3.60
N LYS A 136 5.69 -15.12 3.87
CA LYS A 136 7.03 -15.02 4.43
C LYS A 136 8.00 -14.35 3.45
N HIS A 137 8.64 -13.27 3.91
CA HIS A 137 9.64 -12.49 3.17
C HIS A 137 9.22 -12.21 1.70
N CYS A 138 7.98 -11.77 1.50
CA CYS A 138 7.35 -11.67 0.17
C CYS A 138 8.24 -10.99 -0.88
N TYR A 139 8.83 -9.82 -0.57
CA TYR A 139 9.71 -9.10 -1.47
C TYR A 139 11.04 -9.83 -1.75
N ASP A 140 11.63 -10.47 -0.75
CA ASP A 140 12.93 -11.14 -0.86
C ASP A 140 12.83 -12.45 -1.65
N ASN A 141 11.63 -13.03 -1.73
CA ASN A 141 11.40 -14.32 -2.38
C ASN A 141 10.78 -14.23 -3.78
N LEU A 142 10.29 -13.06 -4.23
CA LEU A 142 9.64 -12.92 -5.54
C LEU A 142 10.47 -13.53 -6.67
N ASN A 143 9.81 -14.30 -7.53
CA ASN A 143 10.46 -14.88 -8.70
C ASN A 143 10.69 -13.81 -9.78
N GLN A 144 11.95 -13.38 -9.93
CA GLN A 144 12.37 -12.35 -10.87
C GLN A 144 12.00 -12.66 -12.33
N ALA A 145 12.19 -13.91 -12.77
CA ALA A 145 11.88 -14.33 -14.12
C ALA A 145 10.37 -14.23 -14.40
N LYS A 146 9.54 -14.64 -13.43
CA LYS A 146 8.09 -14.47 -13.54
C LYS A 146 7.68 -13.01 -13.59
N ILE A 147 8.28 -12.11 -12.79
CA ILE A 147 7.95 -10.67 -12.86
C ILE A 147 8.14 -10.16 -14.30
N ILE A 148 9.31 -10.46 -14.88
CA ILE A 148 9.66 -10.03 -16.24
C ILE A 148 8.67 -10.61 -17.26
N GLN A 149 8.33 -11.89 -17.13
CA GLN A 149 7.36 -12.54 -17.99
C GLN A 149 5.97 -11.89 -17.89
N THR A 150 5.46 -11.69 -16.67
CA THR A 150 4.14 -11.09 -16.45
C THR A 150 4.07 -9.67 -17.02
N VAL A 151 5.12 -8.85 -16.86
CA VAL A 151 5.16 -7.51 -17.46
C VAL A 151 5.15 -7.61 -18.99
N LYS A 152 5.92 -8.51 -19.61
CA LYS A 152 5.88 -8.72 -21.07
C LYS A 152 4.48 -9.12 -21.54
N GLU A 153 3.81 -10.02 -20.83
CA GLU A 153 2.46 -10.48 -21.15
C GLU A 153 1.41 -9.37 -21.02
N LEU A 154 1.56 -8.46 -20.04
CA LEU A 154 0.67 -7.30 -19.88
C LEU A 154 0.61 -6.41 -21.12
N PHE A 155 1.71 -6.27 -21.86
CA PHE A 155 1.77 -5.44 -23.08
C PHE A 155 1.58 -6.27 -24.37
N ARG A 156 1.43 -7.59 -24.28
CA ARG A 156 1.30 -8.46 -25.45
C ARG A 156 0.00 -8.14 -26.20
N GLY A 157 0.11 -7.81 -27.48
CA GLY A 157 -1.04 -7.50 -28.35
C GLY A 157 -1.53 -6.04 -28.27
N ASP A 158 -0.84 -5.16 -27.55
CA ASP A 158 -1.11 -3.73 -27.66
C ASP A 158 -0.68 -3.23 -29.05
N LYS A 159 -1.61 -2.58 -29.77
CA LYS A 159 -1.38 -2.07 -31.14
C LYS A 159 -0.52 -0.80 -31.19
N HIS A 160 -0.22 -0.22 -30.03
CA HIS A 160 0.47 1.05 -29.90
C HIS A 160 1.73 0.85 -29.08
N ASP A 161 2.89 1.07 -29.72
CA ASP A 161 4.17 0.99 -29.03
C ASP A 161 4.39 2.18 -28.09
N LEU A 162 3.74 3.33 -28.36
CA LEU A 162 3.80 4.54 -27.53
C LEU A 162 2.61 4.66 -26.58
N ILE A 163 2.91 4.93 -25.31
CA ILE A 163 1.96 5.13 -24.22
C ILE A 163 2.11 6.56 -23.70
N PHE A 164 0.99 7.28 -23.59
CA PHE A 164 0.98 8.66 -23.08
C PHE A 164 0.42 8.68 -21.66
N LEU A 165 1.21 9.24 -20.74
CA LEU A 165 0.81 9.51 -19.37
C LEU A 165 0.58 11.01 -19.20
N ARG A 166 -0.65 11.37 -18.87
CA ARG A 166 -1.05 12.73 -18.52
C ARG A 166 -1.16 12.85 -17.01
N LYS A 167 -0.44 13.82 -16.42
CA LYS A 167 -0.55 14.21 -15.01
C LYS A 167 -1.12 15.62 -14.93
N ALA A 168 -2.23 15.81 -14.23
CA ALA A 168 -2.89 17.09 -14.07
C ALA A 168 -3.14 17.39 -12.59
N LEU A 169 -2.88 18.63 -12.17
CA LEU A 169 -3.28 19.11 -10.86
C LEU A 169 -4.73 19.63 -10.93
N LYS A 170 -5.60 19.01 -10.14
CA LYS A 170 -7.01 19.39 -10.01
C LYS A 170 -7.24 20.05 -8.65
N TYR A 171 -7.77 21.26 -8.66
CA TYR A 171 -8.16 21.98 -7.44
C TYR A 171 -9.63 21.70 -7.15
N LYS A 172 -9.98 21.48 -5.88
CA LYS A 172 -11.40 21.42 -5.49
C LYS A 172 -11.95 22.85 -5.44
N SER A 173 -13.18 23.06 -5.90
CA SER A 173 -13.86 24.36 -5.81
C SER A 173 -13.95 24.86 -4.36
N THR A 174 -14.01 23.96 -3.39
CA THR A 174 -14.12 24.25 -1.96
C THR A 174 -12.78 24.39 -1.23
N ASN A 175 -11.65 24.04 -1.86
CA ASN A 175 -10.32 24.11 -1.25
C ASN A 175 -9.25 24.32 -2.33
N LEU A 176 -8.93 25.59 -2.58
CA LEU A 176 -7.95 26.04 -3.59
C LEU A 176 -6.48 25.84 -3.14
N THR A 177 -6.25 25.55 -1.86
CA THR A 177 -4.90 25.46 -1.28
C THR A 177 -4.19 24.13 -1.52
N PHE A 178 -4.94 23.05 -1.80
CA PHE A 178 -4.37 21.70 -1.92
C PHE A 178 -4.84 21.03 -3.23
N PRO A 179 -4.04 21.10 -4.31
CA PRO A 179 -4.37 20.40 -5.53
C PRO A 179 -4.29 18.88 -5.32
N LYS A 180 -5.26 18.16 -5.89
CA LYS A 180 -5.21 16.72 -6.04
C LYS A 180 -4.51 16.40 -7.36
N LEU A 181 -3.42 15.64 -7.31
CA LEU A 181 -2.79 15.10 -8.51
C LEU A 181 -3.68 14.01 -9.11
N SER A 182 -4.01 14.16 -10.38
CA SER A 182 -4.73 13.17 -11.18
C SER A 182 -3.79 12.67 -12.27
N SER A 183 -3.65 11.36 -12.42
CA SER A 183 -2.97 10.74 -13.56
C SER A 183 -3.97 10.00 -14.44
N SER A 184 -3.77 10.06 -15.75
CA SER A 184 -4.53 9.28 -16.73
C SER A 184 -3.60 8.79 -17.82
N ILE A 185 -3.79 7.55 -18.26
CA ILE A 185 -3.01 6.94 -19.34
C ILE A 185 -3.91 6.80 -20.55
N THR A 186 -3.37 7.14 -21.71
CA THR A 186 -4.11 7.25 -22.96
C THR A 186 -3.21 6.93 -24.14
N ASP A 187 -3.82 6.55 -25.26
CA ASP A 187 -3.14 6.56 -26.57
C ASP A 187 -3.15 7.97 -27.18
N ARG A 188 -2.44 8.14 -28.30
CA ARG A 188 -2.32 9.41 -29.03
C ARG A 188 -3.68 9.94 -29.50
N ASN A 189 -4.56 9.07 -29.98
CA ASN A 189 -5.84 9.48 -30.55
C ASN A 189 -6.80 9.98 -29.46
N ASN A 190 -6.84 9.30 -28.33
CA ASN A 190 -7.62 9.69 -27.17
C ASN A 190 -7.03 10.91 -26.45
N LEU A 191 -5.70 11.09 -26.49
CA LEU A 191 -5.06 12.32 -26.03
C LEU A 191 -5.51 13.51 -26.88
N GLU A 192 -5.44 13.39 -28.20
CA GLU A 192 -5.86 14.42 -29.16
C GLU A 192 -7.34 14.77 -28.99
N ARG A 193 -8.22 13.76 -28.85
CA ARG A 193 -9.64 13.96 -28.51
C ARG A 193 -9.82 14.68 -27.18
N SER A 194 -9.03 14.36 -26.16
CA SER A 194 -9.12 15.02 -24.85
C SER A 194 -8.69 16.49 -24.91
N TYR A 195 -7.71 16.82 -25.76
CA TYR A 195 -7.31 18.19 -26.04
C TYR A 195 -8.42 18.95 -26.78
N GLN A 196 -8.99 18.35 -27.82
CA GLN A 196 -10.08 18.94 -28.59
C GLN A 196 -11.36 19.14 -27.75
N MET A 197 -11.68 18.20 -26.86
CA MET A 197 -12.79 18.34 -25.91
C MET A 197 -12.50 19.38 -24.82
N GLY A 198 -11.27 19.50 -24.33
CA GLY A 198 -10.88 20.55 -23.39
C GLY A 198 -10.95 21.96 -23.97
N LEU A 199 -10.76 22.10 -25.30
CA LEU A 199 -10.95 23.36 -26.02
C LEU A 199 -12.44 23.70 -26.25
N ARG A 200 -13.33 22.71 -26.31
CA ARG A 200 -14.79 22.89 -26.51
C ARG A 200 -15.59 22.90 -25.21
N GLY A 201 -15.06 22.32 -24.14
CA GLY A 201 -15.76 22.11 -22.88
C GLY A 201 -15.55 23.25 -21.89
N LYS A 202 -16.66 23.79 -21.38
CA LYS A 202 -16.74 24.58 -20.15
C LYS A 202 -16.22 23.76 -18.94
N GLU A 203 -14.92 23.47 -18.85
CA GLU A 203 -14.31 23.28 -17.53
C GLU A 203 -14.50 24.60 -16.82
N SER A 204 -15.36 24.60 -15.80
CA SER A 204 -15.81 25.78 -15.10
C SER A 204 -14.62 26.62 -14.67
N VAL A 205 -14.35 27.66 -15.46
CA VAL A 205 -13.45 28.76 -15.13
C VAL A 205 -14.12 29.49 -13.98
N VAL A 206 -13.90 28.99 -12.76
CA VAL A 206 -14.01 29.83 -11.58
C VAL A 206 -12.94 30.90 -11.78
N LYS A 207 -13.40 32.10 -12.13
CA LYS A 207 -12.59 33.32 -12.24
C LYS A 207 -11.65 33.38 -11.03
N GLY A 208 -10.35 33.12 -11.23
CA GLY A 208 -9.33 33.32 -10.19
C GLY A 208 -8.16 32.33 -10.12
N CYS A 209 -8.23 31.11 -10.69
CA CYS A 209 -7.09 30.17 -10.63
C CYS A 209 -6.88 29.41 -11.96
N GLN A 210 -6.31 30.13 -12.91
CA GLN A 210 -5.97 29.67 -14.25
C GLN A 210 -4.57 29.01 -14.25
N LYS A 211 -4.41 27.80 -13.68
CA LYS A 211 -3.17 26.99 -13.84
C LYS A 211 -3.40 25.54 -13.43
N SER A 212 -4.22 24.79 -14.19
CA SER A 212 -4.05 23.33 -14.19
C SER A 212 -2.77 23.01 -14.97
N ILE A 213 -1.67 22.81 -14.26
CA ILE A 213 -0.42 22.36 -14.88
C ILE A 213 -0.64 20.91 -15.30
N THR A 214 -0.68 20.69 -16.61
CA THR A 214 -0.75 19.35 -17.21
C THR A 214 0.63 19.00 -17.75
N GLN A 215 1.23 17.92 -17.23
CA GLN A 215 2.46 17.34 -17.74
C GLN A 215 2.12 16.10 -18.55
N ILE A 216 2.69 15.97 -19.75
CA ILE A 216 2.58 14.78 -20.58
C ILE A 216 3.94 14.13 -20.70
N THR A 217 4.00 12.85 -20.39
CA THR A 217 5.15 11.99 -20.60
C THR A 217 4.74 10.91 -21.58
N HIS A 218 5.61 10.60 -22.55
CA HIS A 218 5.41 9.46 -23.44
C HIS A 218 6.55 8.46 -23.20
N LEU A 219 6.21 7.18 -23.19
CA LEU A 219 7.15 6.08 -23.07
C LEU A 219 6.77 5.00 -24.07
N ARG A 220 7.76 4.34 -24.65
CA ARG A 220 7.51 3.13 -25.44
C ARG A 220 7.40 1.93 -24.51
N VAL A 221 6.72 0.88 -24.97
CA VAL A 221 6.68 -0.41 -24.25
C VAL A 221 8.10 -0.93 -23.98
N PHE A 222 9.02 -0.77 -24.95
CA PHE A 222 10.42 -1.10 -24.75
C PHE A 222 11.05 -0.32 -23.58
N ASP A 223 10.80 0.98 -23.46
CA ASP A 223 11.36 1.81 -22.38
C ASP A 223 10.82 1.35 -21.01
N VAL A 224 9.55 0.93 -20.95
CA VAL A 224 8.95 0.35 -19.74
C VAL A 224 9.64 -0.98 -19.37
N LEU A 225 9.84 -1.87 -20.33
CA LEU A 225 10.48 -3.17 -20.11
C LEU A 225 11.94 -3.03 -19.71
N ASP A 226 12.68 -2.13 -20.36
CA ASP A 226 14.09 -1.83 -20.04
C ASP A 226 14.24 -1.34 -18.60
N VAL A 227 13.38 -0.41 -18.14
CA VAL A 227 13.38 0.06 -16.75
C VAL A 227 13.05 -1.07 -15.76
N VAL A 228 12.13 -1.97 -16.11
CA VAL A 228 11.79 -3.12 -15.27
C VAL A 228 12.96 -4.09 -15.15
N LEU A 229 13.62 -4.41 -16.28
CA LEU A 229 14.80 -5.26 -16.30
C LEU A 229 15.94 -4.66 -15.47
N ASP A 230 16.21 -3.36 -15.65
CA ASP A 230 17.23 -2.64 -14.90
C ASP A 230 16.96 -2.69 -13.38
N GLN A 231 15.71 -2.45 -12.95
CA GLN A 231 15.34 -2.49 -11.53
C GLN A 231 15.46 -3.89 -10.90
N ILE A 232 15.27 -4.95 -11.68
CA ILE A 232 15.32 -6.33 -11.19
C ILE A 232 16.75 -6.88 -11.19
N LEU A 233 17.49 -6.66 -12.30
CA LEU A 233 18.79 -7.30 -12.54
C LEU A 233 19.96 -6.42 -12.08
N ASN A 234 19.85 -5.10 -12.22
CA ASN A 234 20.95 -4.16 -11.95
C ASN A 234 20.73 -3.34 -10.68
N GLY A 235 19.66 -3.62 -9.92
CA GLY A 235 19.45 -3.00 -8.62
C GLY A 235 20.56 -3.41 -7.66
N THR A 236 21.16 -2.42 -6.98
CA THR A 236 22.23 -2.66 -6.00
C THR A 236 22.02 -1.94 -4.68
N ILE A 237 22.64 -2.47 -3.63
CA ILE A 237 22.70 -1.84 -2.30
C ILE A 237 24.12 -1.86 -1.73
N ARG A 238 24.40 -0.89 -0.86
CA ARG A 238 25.55 -0.90 0.06
C ARG A 238 25.10 -1.29 1.47
N LEU A 239 25.97 -2.00 2.16
CA LEU A 239 25.82 -2.25 3.60
C LEU A 239 26.39 -1.05 4.36
N GLN A 240 25.78 -0.64 5.48
CA GLN A 240 26.15 0.61 6.17
C GLN A 240 27.62 0.66 6.63
N SER A 241 28.24 -0.51 6.82
CA SER A 241 29.60 -0.65 7.33
C SER A 241 30.62 -1.02 6.26
N SER A 242 30.21 -1.20 5.00
CA SER A 242 31.11 -1.63 3.91
C SER A 242 30.94 -0.80 2.65
N LYS A 243 32.05 -0.64 1.90
CA LYS A 243 32.03 -0.10 0.54
C LYS A 243 31.57 -1.12 -0.50
N ASP A 244 31.38 -2.37 -0.09
CA ASP A 244 30.92 -3.44 -0.95
C ASP A 244 29.50 -3.17 -1.46
N VAL A 245 29.35 -3.38 -2.77
CA VAL A 245 28.09 -3.24 -3.48
C VAL A 245 27.53 -4.65 -3.72
N TYR A 246 26.26 -4.83 -3.43
CA TYR A 246 25.58 -6.12 -3.52
C TYR A 246 24.38 -6.06 -4.46
N SER A 247 24.24 -7.11 -5.28
CA SER A 247 23.04 -7.38 -6.09
C SER A 247 22.12 -8.38 -5.39
N ARG A 248 20.85 -8.46 -5.82
CA ARG A 248 19.94 -9.53 -5.40
C ARG A 248 20.23 -10.83 -6.13
N LYS A 249 20.25 -11.95 -5.40
CA LYS A 249 20.16 -13.32 -5.96
C LYS A 249 18.76 -13.67 -6.44
N ARG A 250 17.75 -13.24 -5.67
CA ARG A 250 16.32 -13.46 -5.90
C ARG A 250 15.51 -12.34 -5.24
N GLY A 251 14.23 -12.26 -5.58
CA GLY A 251 13.36 -11.22 -5.06
C GLY A 251 13.72 -9.82 -5.59
N VAL A 252 13.21 -8.82 -4.90
CA VAL A 252 13.43 -7.39 -5.19
C VAL A 252 13.75 -6.63 -3.91
N PHE A 253 14.41 -5.48 -4.04
CA PHE A 253 14.67 -4.63 -2.89
C PHE A 253 13.39 -3.93 -2.42
N GLN A 254 12.98 -4.20 -1.18
CA GLN A 254 11.89 -3.47 -0.53
C GLN A 254 12.28 -1.99 -0.36
N GLY A 255 11.37 -1.07 -0.70
CA GLY A 255 11.61 0.38 -0.60
C GLY A 255 12.01 1.05 -1.91
N THR A 256 12.27 0.26 -2.97
CA THR A 256 12.38 0.77 -4.34
C THR A 256 11.00 1.11 -4.91
N ALA A 257 10.92 2.05 -5.86
CA ALA A 257 9.65 2.61 -6.32
C ALA A 257 8.73 1.60 -7.04
N LEU A 258 9.30 0.54 -7.63
CA LEU A 258 8.54 -0.49 -8.36
C LEU A 258 8.27 -1.75 -7.55
N SER A 259 8.98 -1.99 -6.43
CA SER A 259 8.87 -3.23 -5.63
C SER A 259 7.43 -3.65 -5.30
N ALA A 260 6.62 -2.72 -4.77
CA ALA A 260 5.22 -2.99 -4.45
C ALA A 260 4.38 -3.34 -5.68
N THR A 261 4.67 -2.70 -6.83
CA THR A 261 3.95 -2.97 -8.09
C THR A 261 4.32 -4.34 -8.64
N PHE A 262 5.57 -4.78 -8.50
CA PHE A 262 5.98 -6.13 -8.87
C PHE A 262 5.34 -7.20 -8.00
N CYS A 263 5.27 -6.97 -6.68
CA CYS A 263 4.60 -7.86 -5.75
C CYS A 263 3.12 -8.01 -6.10
N ASP A 264 2.42 -6.89 -6.27
CA ASP A 264 1.02 -6.89 -6.67
C ASP A 264 0.80 -7.58 -8.01
N LEU A 265 1.68 -7.34 -8.98
CA LEU A 265 1.57 -7.93 -10.31
C LEU A 265 1.63 -9.45 -10.27
N LEU A 266 2.64 -10.00 -9.58
CA LEU A 266 2.79 -11.44 -9.45
C LEU A 266 1.66 -12.08 -8.64
N TYR A 267 1.24 -11.44 -7.55
CA TYR A 267 0.21 -12.01 -6.70
C TYR A 267 -1.15 -11.99 -7.38
N ASP A 268 -1.45 -10.98 -8.18
CA ASP A 268 -2.67 -10.96 -8.97
C ASP A 268 -2.71 -12.11 -10.00
N GLN A 269 -1.59 -12.36 -10.69
CA GLN A 269 -1.48 -13.53 -11.58
C GLN A 269 -1.63 -14.84 -10.82
N LEU A 270 -0.90 -15.00 -9.72
CA LEU A 270 -0.94 -16.20 -8.88
C LEU A 270 -2.36 -16.51 -8.40
N ILE A 271 -3.07 -15.50 -7.88
CA ILE A 271 -4.44 -15.62 -7.37
C ILE A 271 -5.40 -15.96 -8.49
N SER A 272 -5.34 -15.21 -9.60
CA SER A 272 -6.18 -15.46 -10.76
C SER A 272 -6.00 -16.87 -11.32
N GLU A 273 -4.78 -17.41 -11.32
CA GLU A 273 -4.55 -18.76 -11.84
C GLU A 273 -4.84 -19.88 -10.82
N SER A 274 -4.82 -19.60 -9.53
CA SER A 274 -4.89 -20.62 -8.47
C SER A 274 -6.27 -20.70 -7.82
N PHE A 275 -7.01 -19.58 -7.79
CA PHE A 275 -8.27 -19.46 -7.07
C PHE A 275 -9.49 -19.21 -7.97
N LYS A 276 -9.42 -19.56 -9.27
CA LYS A 276 -10.58 -19.43 -10.20
C LYS A 276 -11.84 -20.11 -9.71
N PHE A 277 -11.70 -21.21 -8.96
CA PHE A 277 -12.82 -21.96 -8.40
C PHE A 277 -13.68 -21.12 -7.43
N LEU A 278 -13.15 -20.02 -6.88
CA LEU A 278 -13.94 -19.11 -6.04
C LEU A 278 -15.02 -18.36 -6.81
N ASN A 279 -14.97 -18.32 -8.15
CA ASN A 279 -16.06 -17.77 -8.97
C ASN A 279 -17.33 -18.60 -8.92
N GLU A 280 -17.21 -19.88 -8.57
CA GLU A 280 -18.35 -20.80 -8.48
C GLU A 280 -19.12 -20.60 -7.17
N THR A 281 -18.55 -19.86 -6.21
CA THR A 281 -19.05 -19.72 -4.85
C THR A 281 -19.36 -18.25 -4.50
N LYS A 282 -20.63 -17.93 -4.25
CA LYS A 282 -21.05 -16.58 -3.82
C LYS A 282 -20.97 -16.36 -2.30
N ASP A 283 -20.76 -17.44 -1.56
CA ASP A 283 -20.68 -17.49 -0.10
C ASP A 283 -19.23 -17.39 0.42
N THR A 284 -18.30 -16.97 -0.44
CA THR A 284 -16.88 -16.89 -0.15
C THR A 284 -16.26 -15.62 -0.70
N ILE A 285 -15.40 -14.97 0.10
CA ILE A 285 -14.59 -13.84 -0.34
C ILE A 285 -13.14 -14.01 0.09
N LEU A 286 -12.22 -13.81 -0.84
CA LEU A 286 -10.78 -13.69 -0.62
C LEU A 286 -10.40 -12.21 -0.65
N ILE A 287 -9.93 -11.67 0.46
CA ILE A 287 -9.46 -10.30 0.60
C ILE A 287 -7.93 -10.31 0.70
N ARG A 288 -7.27 -9.49 -0.11
CA ARG A 288 -5.80 -9.32 -0.07
C ARG A 288 -5.44 -7.86 0.17
N LEU A 289 -4.53 -7.61 1.11
CA LEU A 289 -3.85 -6.33 1.26
C LEU A 289 -2.34 -6.58 1.26
N ALA A 290 -1.67 -6.25 0.16
CA ALA A 290 -0.26 -6.59 -0.06
C ALA A 290 0.01 -8.11 0.09
N ASP A 291 0.72 -8.51 1.15
CA ASP A 291 1.09 -9.88 1.51
C ASP A 291 0.18 -10.54 2.56
N ASP A 292 -0.76 -9.80 3.13
CA ASP A 292 -1.77 -10.29 4.06
C ASP A 292 -3.02 -10.78 3.31
N PHE A 293 -3.47 -12.00 3.62
CA PHE A 293 -4.66 -12.63 3.04
C PHE A 293 -5.69 -12.97 4.12
N LEU A 294 -6.97 -12.76 3.79
CA LEU A 294 -8.12 -13.15 4.60
C LEU A 294 -9.17 -13.80 3.70
N VAL A 295 -9.64 -14.98 4.07
CA VAL A 295 -10.76 -15.65 3.42
C VAL A 295 -11.89 -15.77 4.43
N LEU A 296 -13.09 -15.40 4.01
CA LEU A 296 -14.32 -15.64 4.74
C LEU A 296 -15.20 -16.54 3.88
N SER A 297 -15.71 -17.64 4.42
CA SER A 297 -16.58 -18.57 3.69
C SER A 297 -17.64 -19.18 4.61
N LEU A 298 -18.82 -19.49 4.08
CA LEU A 298 -19.79 -20.34 4.78
C LEU A 298 -19.46 -21.83 4.67
N ASN A 299 -18.55 -22.20 3.77
CA ASN A 299 -18.12 -23.58 3.56
C ASN A 299 -16.69 -23.80 4.10
N PRO A 300 -16.51 -24.55 5.20
CA PRO A 300 -15.20 -24.86 5.75
C PRO A 300 -14.25 -25.53 4.74
N ASN A 301 -14.79 -26.36 3.85
CA ASN A 301 -14.00 -27.07 2.84
C ASN A 301 -13.39 -26.10 1.82
N THR A 302 -14.07 -25.00 1.52
CA THR A 302 -13.52 -23.96 0.63
C THR A 302 -12.32 -23.27 1.26
N CYS A 303 -12.39 -22.91 2.55
CA CYS A 303 -11.25 -22.35 3.27
C CYS A 303 -10.07 -23.32 3.33
N GLN A 304 -10.33 -24.61 3.58
CA GLN A 304 -9.29 -25.65 3.59
C GLN A 304 -8.65 -25.81 2.20
N ARG A 305 -9.45 -25.84 1.13
CA ARG A 305 -8.97 -25.91 -0.24
C ARG A 305 -8.11 -24.70 -0.60
N VAL A 306 -8.51 -23.48 -0.20
CA VAL A 306 -7.70 -22.27 -0.40
C VAL A 306 -6.34 -22.40 0.28
N PHE A 307 -6.30 -22.89 1.52
CA PHE A 307 -5.04 -23.09 2.24
C PHE A 307 -4.14 -24.13 1.57
N GLN A 308 -4.70 -25.28 1.17
CA GLN A 308 -3.96 -26.34 0.49
C GLN A 308 -3.35 -25.83 -0.83
N VAL A 309 -4.12 -25.07 -1.60
CA VAL A 309 -3.64 -24.44 -2.84
C VAL A 309 -2.55 -23.41 -2.53
N ALA A 310 -2.69 -22.62 -1.47
CA ALA A 310 -1.69 -21.65 -1.05
C ALA A 310 -0.38 -22.32 -0.56
N CYS A 311 -0.45 -23.54 -0.02
CA CYS A 311 0.72 -24.36 0.36
C CYS A 311 1.35 -25.12 -0.83
N SER A 312 0.72 -25.10 -2.01
CA SER A 312 1.14 -25.89 -3.17
C SER A 312 2.47 -25.41 -3.78
N GLN A 313 3.07 -26.27 -4.59
CA GLN A 313 4.29 -25.93 -5.35
C GLN A 313 4.07 -24.71 -6.26
N LYS A 314 2.86 -24.53 -6.79
CA LYS A 314 2.53 -23.39 -7.64
C LYS A 314 2.79 -22.05 -6.94
N PHE A 315 2.46 -21.91 -5.66
CA PHE A 315 2.76 -20.70 -4.89
C PHE A 315 4.26 -20.47 -4.75
N LYS A 316 5.00 -21.53 -4.44
CA LYS A 316 6.47 -21.49 -4.31
C LYS A 316 7.14 -21.08 -5.62
N ASP A 317 6.62 -21.49 -6.77
CA ASP A 317 7.15 -21.11 -8.08
C ASP A 317 7.02 -19.60 -8.36
N PHE A 318 6.06 -18.91 -7.72
CA PHE A 318 5.93 -17.45 -7.74
C PHE A 318 6.78 -16.74 -6.67
N GLY A 319 7.45 -17.50 -5.80
CA GLY A 319 8.15 -16.95 -4.64
C GLY A 319 7.23 -16.64 -3.46
N ALA A 320 5.99 -17.14 -3.47
CA ALA A 320 5.05 -16.98 -2.39
C ALA A 320 5.18 -18.16 -1.42
N TYR A 321 5.69 -17.90 -0.23
CA TYR A 321 5.84 -18.88 0.83
C TYR A 321 4.94 -18.50 2.00
N ILE A 322 4.10 -19.41 2.47
CA ILE A 322 3.26 -19.14 3.64
C ILE A 322 4.14 -19.04 4.89
N ASN A 323 3.81 -18.08 5.75
CA ASN A 323 4.27 -18.01 7.11
C ASN A 323 3.34 -18.83 8.01
N GLU A 324 3.72 -20.08 8.28
CA GLU A 324 2.89 -21.00 9.08
C GLU A 324 2.63 -20.47 10.50
N GLU A 325 3.63 -19.87 11.14
CA GLU A 325 3.51 -19.32 12.52
C GLU A 325 2.48 -18.20 12.63
N LYS A 326 2.24 -17.46 11.54
CA LYS A 326 1.26 -16.37 11.50
C LYS A 326 -0.06 -16.74 10.86
N SER A 327 -0.14 -17.94 10.28
CA SER A 327 -1.34 -18.43 9.65
C SER A 327 -2.33 -18.92 10.69
N GLN A 328 -3.60 -18.59 10.50
CA GLN A 328 -4.66 -18.87 11.45
C GLN A 328 -5.85 -19.42 10.68
N PHE A 329 -6.26 -20.64 11.02
CA PHE A 329 -7.46 -21.27 10.51
C PHE A 329 -8.47 -21.40 11.66
N HIS A 330 -9.68 -20.92 11.43
CA HIS A 330 -10.75 -20.97 12.42
C HIS A 330 -12.05 -21.42 11.77
N THR A 331 -12.68 -22.42 12.37
CA THR A 331 -14.10 -22.69 12.15
C THR A 331 -14.88 -22.06 13.30
N THR A 332 -16.07 -21.51 13.02
CA THR A 332 -16.84 -20.60 13.89
C THR A 332 -17.17 -21.12 15.30
N THR A 333 -16.88 -22.39 15.59
CA THR A 333 -17.04 -22.98 16.92
C THR A 333 -15.97 -22.56 17.93
N GLU A 334 -14.84 -22.00 17.50
CA GLU A 334 -13.65 -21.84 18.37
C GLU A 334 -13.31 -20.40 18.77
N ARG A 335 -13.66 -19.40 17.95
CA ARG A 335 -13.34 -17.98 18.21
C ARG A 335 -14.45 -17.06 17.75
N THR A 336 -14.66 -15.98 18.51
CA THR A 336 -15.67 -14.94 18.24
C THR A 336 -15.13 -13.80 17.37
N SER A 337 -13.82 -13.55 17.36
CA SER A 337 -13.19 -12.51 16.54
C SER A 337 -11.87 -12.94 15.90
N ILE A 338 -11.52 -12.27 14.80
CA ILE A 338 -10.22 -12.43 14.12
C ILE A 338 -9.54 -11.08 13.88
N ASP A 339 -8.23 -11.11 13.94
CA ASP A 339 -7.35 -9.99 13.77
C ASP A 339 -6.78 -9.91 12.35
N PHE A 340 -7.11 -8.87 11.58
CA PHE A 340 -6.60 -8.68 10.22
C PHE A 340 -6.19 -7.22 9.97
N VAL A 341 -4.92 -7.00 9.58
CA VAL A 341 -4.36 -5.67 9.21
C VAL A 341 -4.66 -4.52 10.20
N GLY A 342 -4.72 -4.85 11.51
CA GLY A 342 -5.02 -3.91 12.60
C GLY A 342 -6.51 -3.67 12.86
N LEU A 343 -7.37 -4.42 12.19
CA LEU A 343 -8.80 -4.56 12.47
C LEU A 343 -9.04 -5.80 13.31
N GLU A 344 -10.05 -5.73 14.14
CA GLU A 344 -10.68 -6.86 14.81
C GLU A 344 -12.07 -7.07 14.18
N ILE A 345 -12.32 -8.26 13.68
CA ILE A 345 -13.54 -8.62 12.94
C ILE A 345 -14.28 -9.66 13.75
N THR A 346 -15.48 -9.32 14.21
CA THR A 346 -16.36 -10.24 14.94
C THR A 346 -17.01 -11.21 13.96
N LEU A 347 -16.75 -12.50 14.07
CA LEU A 347 -17.18 -13.48 13.06
C LEU A 347 -18.70 -13.66 12.96
N PRO A 348 -19.48 -13.71 14.07
CA PRO A 348 -20.94 -13.88 13.98
C PRO A 348 -21.66 -12.71 13.30
N THR A 349 -21.19 -11.48 13.49
CA THR A 349 -21.85 -10.27 12.98
C THR A 349 -21.11 -9.61 11.83
N LEU A 350 -19.87 -10.02 11.56
CA LEU A 350 -18.91 -9.31 10.70
C LEU A 350 -18.75 -7.83 11.05
N ASP A 351 -18.97 -7.46 12.32
CA ASP A 351 -18.69 -6.10 12.78
C ASP A 351 -17.18 -5.88 12.90
N ILE A 352 -16.76 -4.68 12.52
CA ILE A 352 -15.35 -4.35 12.38
C ILE A 352 -14.98 -3.26 13.39
N LEU A 353 -14.02 -3.58 14.24
CA LEU A 353 -13.48 -2.69 15.25
C LEU A 353 -12.02 -2.36 14.93
N ARG A 354 -11.64 -1.10 15.12
CA ARG A 354 -10.22 -0.71 15.07
C ARG A 354 -9.58 -1.10 16.40
N ARG A 355 -8.56 -1.96 16.36
CA ARG A 355 -7.97 -2.51 17.60
C ARG A 355 -7.45 -1.40 18.51
N SER A 356 -7.80 -1.52 19.78
CA SER A 356 -7.45 -0.50 20.77
C SER A 356 -5.95 -0.35 21.02
N SER A 357 -5.16 -1.39 20.77
CA SER A 357 -3.72 -1.44 20.97
C SER A 357 -2.90 -0.82 19.84
N PHE A 358 -3.49 -0.52 18.67
CA PHE A 358 -2.79 0.23 17.64
C PHE A 358 -2.62 1.68 18.09
N SER A 359 -1.37 2.13 18.21
CA SER A 359 -1.08 3.53 18.43
C SER A 359 -1.52 4.33 17.21
N LEU A 360 -2.54 5.18 17.37
CA LEU A 360 -2.79 6.23 16.38
C LEU A 360 -1.58 7.14 16.43
N ASN A 361 -0.73 7.06 15.40
CA ASN A 361 0.40 7.95 15.25
C ASN A 361 -0.15 9.35 14.91
N ILE A 362 -0.49 10.11 15.95
CA ILE A 362 -0.95 11.49 15.86
C ILE A 362 0.29 12.35 16.12
N PRO A 363 0.80 13.05 15.10
CA PRO A 363 1.94 13.94 15.28
C PRO A 363 1.63 14.96 16.38
N ARG A 364 2.57 15.17 17.28
CA ARG A 364 2.49 16.33 18.18
C ARG A 364 2.75 17.58 17.34
N LYS A 365 1.82 18.52 17.37
CA LYS A 365 1.93 19.79 16.66
C LYS A 365 1.87 20.92 17.67
N VAL A 366 2.90 21.76 17.67
CA VAL A 366 2.85 23.05 18.38
C VAL A 366 1.94 23.97 17.58
N VAL A 367 0.92 24.50 18.22
CA VAL A 367 -0.10 25.36 17.59
C VAL A 367 -0.21 26.66 18.37
N GLY A 368 -0.27 27.79 17.67
CA GLY A 368 -0.26 29.12 18.28
C GLY A 368 -1.63 29.63 18.74
N SER A 369 -2.72 28.89 18.50
CA SER A 369 -4.07 29.28 18.93
C SER A 369 -5.00 28.08 19.14
N PHE A 370 -5.98 28.25 20.03
CA PHE A 370 -7.02 27.25 20.29
C PHE A 370 -7.83 26.89 19.03
N ARG A 371 -8.13 27.86 18.16
CA ARG A 371 -8.82 27.59 16.89
C ARG A 371 -8.00 26.66 15.99
N THR A 372 -6.70 26.92 15.84
CA THR A 372 -5.81 26.07 15.03
C THR A 372 -5.69 24.66 15.61
N LEU A 373 -5.73 24.55 16.94
CA LEU A 373 -5.78 23.27 17.63
C LEU A 373 -7.07 22.51 17.34
N LEU A 374 -8.23 23.16 17.49
CA LEU A 374 -9.52 22.54 17.24
C LEU A 374 -9.63 22.07 15.78
N ASP A 375 -9.25 22.91 14.82
CA ASP A 375 -9.19 22.55 13.40
C ASP A 375 -8.24 21.38 13.14
N TYR A 376 -7.13 21.29 13.89
CA TYR A 376 -6.23 20.13 13.82
C TYR A 376 -6.90 18.87 14.37
N MET A 377 -7.56 18.95 15.54
CA MET A 377 -8.25 17.82 16.16
C MET A 377 -9.37 17.28 15.28
N VAL A 378 -10.23 18.15 14.74
CA VAL A 378 -11.32 17.76 13.83
C VAL A 378 -10.75 17.07 12.58
N ARG A 379 -9.70 17.65 11.95
CA ARG A 379 -9.05 17.03 10.79
C ARG A 379 -8.45 15.67 11.12
N VAL A 380 -7.79 15.53 12.26
CA VAL A 380 -7.24 14.24 12.70
C VAL A 380 -8.37 13.24 12.94
N PHE A 381 -9.45 13.65 13.58
CA PHE A 381 -10.63 12.80 13.80
C PHE A 381 -11.22 12.30 12.49
N GLU A 382 -11.54 13.19 11.55
CA GLU A 382 -12.07 12.84 10.23
C GLU A 382 -11.14 11.94 9.43
N TYR A 383 -9.82 12.17 9.50
CA TYR A 383 -8.83 11.36 8.80
C TYR A 383 -8.64 9.97 9.43
N ARG A 384 -8.82 9.86 10.75
CA ARG A 384 -8.61 8.60 11.51
C ARG A 384 -9.87 7.78 11.67
N LEU A 385 -11.02 8.32 11.29
CA LEU A 385 -12.32 7.66 11.35
C LEU A 385 -12.93 7.56 9.94
N PRO A 386 -12.50 6.57 9.14
CA PRO A 386 -12.89 6.45 7.74
C PRO A 386 -14.39 6.28 7.58
N LYS A 387 -14.95 6.89 6.53
CA LYS A 387 -16.40 6.85 6.26
C LYS A 387 -16.95 5.44 6.07
N GLU A 388 -16.11 4.49 5.64
CA GLU A 388 -16.50 3.10 5.41
C GLU A 388 -16.98 2.39 6.69
N PHE A 389 -16.59 2.88 7.87
CA PHE A 389 -17.10 2.39 9.16
C PHE A 389 -18.55 2.80 9.46
N PHE A 390 -19.18 3.64 8.61
CA PHE A 390 -20.54 4.18 8.83
C PHE A 390 -21.47 4.04 7.61
N LYS A 391 -20.95 3.59 6.47
CA LYS A 391 -21.69 3.63 5.20
C LYS A 391 -22.69 2.51 5.02
N SER A 392 -22.50 1.38 5.68
CA SER A 392 -23.35 0.21 5.50
C SER A 392 -24.45 0.19 6.56
N ALA A 393 -25.70 0.04 6.11
CA ALA A 393 -26.84 -0.14 6.99
C ALA A 393 -26.74 -1.43 7.84
N ALA A 394 -25.85 -2.35 7.46
CA ALA A 394 -25.63 -3.60 8.17
C ALA A 394 -24.70 -3.46 9.39
N ILE A 395 -24.04 -2.31 9.59
CA ILE A 395 -23.10 -2.10 10.70
C ILE A 395 -23.86 -1.89 12.01
N SER A 396 -23.47 -2.58 13.08
CA SER A 396 -24.11 -2.38 14.38
C SER A 396 -23.80 -1.00 14.98
N GLY A 397 -24.81 -0.37 15.59
CA GLY A 397 -24.66 0.93 16.26
C GLY A 397 -23.62 0.91 17.38
N GLU A 398 -23.44 -0.25 18.04
CA GLU A 398 -22.42 -0.42 19.07
C GLU A 398 -21.00 -0.42 18.47
N ALA A 399 -20.77 -1.08 17.33
CA ALA A 399 -19.48 -1.04 16.65
C ALA A 399 -19.11 0.38 16.19
N VAL A 400 -20.11 1.13 15.69
CA VAL A 400 -19.98 2.56 15.35
C VAL A 400 -19.52 3.36 16.58
N LYS A 401 -20.24 3.22 17.70
CA LYS A 401 -19.93 3.91 18.95
C LYS A 401 -18.54 3.58 19.46
N ILE A 402 -18.15 2.31 19.49
CA ILE A 402 -16.82 1.87 19.94
C ILE A 402 -15.72 2.49 19.08
N ASN A 403 -15.86 2.46 17.75
CA ASN A 403 -14.86 3.04 16.84
C ASN A 403 -14.72 4.55 17.02
N VAL A 404 -15.84 5.28 17.16
CA VAL A 404 -15.85 6.73 17.44
C VAL A 404 -15.13 7.02 18.76
N MET A 405 -15.54 6.35 19.84
CA MET A 405 -14.97 6.56 21.16
C MET A 405 -13.49 6.21 21.20
N HIS A 406 -13.07 5.17 20.48
CA HIS A 406 -11.66 4.79 20.39
C HIS A 406 -10.82 5.91 19.79
N VAL A 407 -11.24 6.49 18.66
CA VAL A 407 -10.50 7.59 18.01
C VAL A 407 -10.51 8.84 18.88
N LEU A 408 -11.66 9.24 19.43
CA LEU A 408 -11.78 10.40 20.32
C LEU A 408 -10.87 10.29 21.53
N ASN A 409 -10.94 9.19 22.26
CA ASN A 409 -10.12 8.97 23.46
C ASN A 409 -8.63 9.02 23.15
N ARG A 410 -8.21 8.57 21.97
CA ARG A 410 -6.80 8.64 21.55
C ARG A 410 -6.37 10.05 21.17
N ILE A 411 -7.22 10.82 20.49
CA ILE A 411 -6.95 12.23 20.21
C ILE A 411 -6.82 12.99 21.52
N LEU A 412 -7.78 12.83 22.44
CA LEU A 412 -7.75 13.48 23.75
C LEU A 412 -6.51 13.12 24.56
N LYS A 413 -6.02 11.87 24.53
CA LYS A 413 -4.78 11.47 25.21
C LYS A 413 -3.53 12.14 24.62
N VAL A 414 -3.46 12.32 23.31
CA VAL A 414 -2.30 12.95 22.64
C VAL A 414 -2.32 14.46 22.82
N VAL A 415 -3.51 15.03 22.87
CA VAL A 415 -3.76 16.46 22.95
C VAL A 415 -3.87 16.97 24.40
N GLY A 416 -4.15 16.11 25.38
CA GLY A 416 -4.26 16.49 26.80
C GLY A 416 -3.08 17.30 27.37
N PRO A 417 -1.82 17.04 27.00
CA PRO A 417 -0.69 17.89 27.39
C PRO A 417 -0.40 18.95 26.31
N ILE A 418 -1.24 19.97 26.16
CA ILE A 418 -0.90 21.16 25.36
C ILE A 418 -0.29 22.23 26.27
N HIS A 419 0.87 22.72 25.87
CA HIS A 419 1.45 23.94 26.40
C HIS A 419 1.02 25.10 25.51
N PHE A 420 0.28 26.06 26.05
CA PHE A 420 0.01 27.33 25.37
C PHE A 420 1.23 28.22 25.51
N ILE A 421 1.79 28.68 24.39
CA ILE A 421 2.75 29.78 24.40
C ILE A 421 1.92 31.06 24.23
N CYS A 422 1.51 31.65 25.35
CA CYS A 422 0.95 33.00 25.33
C CYS A 422 2.09 33.96 25.01
N SER A 423 2.06 34.61 23.84
CA SER A 423 3.02 35.65 23.50
C SER A 423 2.85 36.83 24.47
N GLY A 424 3.87 37.12 25.27
CA GLY A 424 3.95 38.35 26.07
C GLY A 424 4.70 38.19 27.40
N HIS A 425 4.46 37.12 28.15
CA HIS A 425 5.15 36.84 29.42
C HIS A 425 5.36 35.33 29.60
N ARG A 426 6.33 34.97 30.46
CA ARG A 426 6.89 33.61 30.69
C ARG A 426 5.90 32.47 30.42
N PRO A 427 6.34 31.33 29.84
CA PRO A 427 5.45 30.21 29.52
C PRO A 427 4.68 29.75 30.76
N ILE A 428 3.39 30.08 30.82
CA ILE A 428 2.48 29.57 31.85
C ILE A 428 2.07 28.18 31.39
N SER A 429 2.60 27.17 32.09
CA SER A 429 2.16 25.78 31.95
C SER A 429 0.76 25.63 32.54
N GLN A 430 -0.29 25.89 31.77
CA GLN A 430 -1.65 25.46 32.14
C GLN A 430 -1.97 24.10 31.51
N LYS A 431 -2.16 23.12 32.38
CA LYS A 431 -2.63 21.77 32.04
C LYS A 431 -4.15 21.86 31.89
N ILE A 432 -4.68 21.80 30.66
CA ILE A 432 -6.13 21.69 30.47
C ILE A 432 -6.51 20.22 30.63
N ASP A 433 -7.22 19.91 31.71
CA ASP A 433 -7.71 18.56 31.95
C ASP A 433 -8.96 18.30 31.12
N LEU A 434 -8.79 17.73 29.93
CA LEU A 434 -9.87 17.42 29.00
C LEU A 434 -10.68 16.16 29.41
N HIS A 435 -10.37 15.54 30.56
CA HIS A 435 -11.06 14.34 31.03
C HIS A 435 -12.57 14.54 31.32
N ASN A 436 -13.04 15.78 31.45
CA ASN A 436 -14.44 16.10 31.77
C ASN A 436 -15.34 16.41 30.55
N LEU A 437 -14.83 16.36 29.31
CA LEU A 437 -15.66 16.61 28.12
C LEU A 437 -16.56 15.42 27.70
N GLY A 438 -16.51 14.30 28.44
CA GLY A 438 -17.32 13.10 28.20
C GLY A 438 -18.66 13.06 28.94
N LYS A 439 -19.13 14.16 29.53
CA LYS A 439 -20.45 14.28 30.17
C LYS A 439 -21.28 15.40 29.52
N VAL A 440 -21.65 15.22 28.25
CA VAL A 440 -22.84 15.85 27.63
C VAL A 440 -23.43 14.85 26.65
#